data_AF-A0A8H3HXZ6-F1
#
_entry.id   AF-A0A8H3HXZ6-F1
#
_cell.length_a   1.000
_cell.length_b   1.000
_cell.length_c   1.000
_cell.angle_alpha   90.00
_cell.angle_beta   90.00
_cell.angle_gamma   90.00
#
_symmetry.space_group_name_H-M   'P 1'
#
loop_
_entity.id
_entity.type
_entity.pdbx_description
1 polymer ?
#
loop_
_entity_poly.entity_id
_entity_poly.type
_entity_poly.pdbx_seq_one_letter_code
_entity_poly.pdbx_strand_id
1 'polypeptide(L)'
;MVSLKIGDVVPTDCRLTEAINVSIDQAALTGESLPQSKKGFYPRFHYSYRRDLDNILMILIGGTPIAIPTVLSVTLAVGAQQLAKHMAIVTRNTAVEELAGVTILCSDKTVTLATNKLTIDKGLVETYGPCSPPRRYPSTRLCLPCREPGCHRPCVVGTLDDPTRARAGIQLLDFKPFNPIDKPTEITYREESSGKLKRVTKGMTELDHDNFEGEGNGFELIGLLAIFGPPREDDKQAIDNATALGVKVKMVTGDQLAIAKETGRRLGRGDHMYPVKVPRTVLLPAASTSLSMR
;
A
#
# COMPACT_ATOMS: atom_id res chain seq x y z
N MET A 1 -62.89 -32.41 -28.10
CA MET A 1 -62.53 -32.76 -29.49
C MET A 1 -63.51 -31.98 -30.37
N VAL A 2 -63.03 -31.14 -31.28
CA VAL A 2 -63.87 -30.26 -32.10
C VAL A 2 -63.76 -30.72 -33.54
N SER A 3 -64.89 -30.93 -34.21
CA SER A 3 -64.95 -31.27 -35.63
C SER A 3 -65.31 -30.01 -36.40
N LEU A 4 -64.46 -29.62 -37.34
CA LEU A 4 -64.68 -28.46 -38.21
C LEU A 4 -65.00 -28.94 -39.62
N LYS A 5 -65.95 -28.28 -40.28
CA LYS A 5 -66.32 -28.49 -41.67
C LYS A 5 -65.84 -27.32 -42.52
N ILE A 6 -65.90 -27.49 -43.84
CA ILE A 6 -65.56 -26.42 -44.79
C ILE A 6 -66.47 -25.22 -44.55
N GLY A 7 -65.86 -24.05 -44.37
CA GLY A 7 -66.56 -22.77 -44.12
C GLY A 7 -66.69 -22.40 -42.64
N ASP A 8 -66.34 -23.29 -41.71
CA ASP A 8 -66.37 -22.97 -40.28
C ASP A 8 -65.22 -22.02 -39.91
N VAL A 9 -65.53 -21.02 -39.07
CA VAL A 9 -64.51 -20.16 -38.45
C VAL A 9 -63.85 -20.92 -37.31
N VAL A 10 -62.52 -20.91 -37.26
CA VAL A 10 -61.75 -21.57 -36.20
C VAL A 10 -62.03 -20.87 -34.86
N PRO A 11 -62.67 -21.54 -33.88
CA PRO A 11 -63.20 -20.87 -32.69
C PRO A 11 -62.11 -20.55 -31.65
N THR A 12 -61.00 -21.29 -31.65
CA THR A 12 -59.86 -21.12 -30.76
C THR A 12 -58.65 -21.83 -31.35
N ASP A 13 -57.47 -21.66 -30.76
CA ASP A 13 -56.25 -22.33 -31.21
C ASP A 13 -56.37 -23.85 -31.04
N CYS A 14 -56.61 -24.53 -32.16
CA CYS A 14 -56.83 -25.96 -32.22
C CYS A 14 -55.61 -26.68 -32.80
N ARG A 15 -55.26 -27.82 -32.20
CA ARG A 15 -54.25 -28.73 -32.74
C ARG A 15 -54.89 -29.75 -33.67
N LEU A 16 -54.50 -29.74 -34.95
CA LEU A 16 -54.91 -30.74 -35.94
C LEU A 16 -54.42 -32.13 -35.54
N THR A 17 -55.35 -33.08 -35.41
CA THR A 17 -55.08 -34.48 -35.05
C THR A 17 -55.22 -35.38 -36.26
N GLU A 18 -56.36 -35.29 -36.96
CA GLU A 18 -56.61 -35.96 -38.24
C GLU A 18 -57.23 -34.96 -39.23
N ALA A 19 -56.78 -34.97 -40.48
CA ALA A 19 -57.23 -34.03 -41.49
C ALA A 19 -57.05 -34.60 -42.90
N ILE A 20 -58.03 -34.38 -43.79
CA ILE A 20 -57.96 -34.74 -45.21
C ILE A 20 -57.95 -33.44 -46.00
N ASN A 21 -56.79 -33.10 -46.57
CA ASN A 21 -56.59 -31.97 -47.48
C ASN A 21 -57.22 -30.64 -47.03
N VAL A 22 -56.90 -30.21 -45.80
CA VAL A 22 -57.43 -28.99 -45.19
C VAL A 22 -56.55 -27.80 -45.55
N SER A 23 -57.19 -26.71 -46.01
CA SER A 23 -56.55 -25.41 -46.20
C SER A 23 -57.30 -24.36 -45.37
N ILE A 24 -56.56 -23.48 -44.69
CA ILE A 24 -57.11 -22.46 -43.80
C ILE A 24 -56.70 -21.09 -44.34
N ASP A 25 -57.67 -20.20 -44.46
CA ASP A 25 -57.39 -18.80 -44.76
C ASP A 25 -56.84 -18.09 -43.52
N GLN A 26 -55.65 -17.53 -43.63
CA GLN A 26 -54.98 -16.78 -42.57
C GLN A 26 -54.78 -15.30 -42.93
N ALA A 27 -55.46 -14.80 -43.97
CA ALA A 27 -55.34 -13.41 -44.42
C ALA A 27 -55.59 -12.41 -43.27
N ALA A 28 -56.57 -12.69 -42.41
CA ALA A 28 -56.90 -11.84 -41.27
C ALA A 28 -55.82 -11.80 -40.17
N LEU A 29 -54.97 -12.83 -40.05
CA LEU A 29 -53.93 -12.93 -39.01
C LEU A 29 -52.52 -12.63 -39.52
N THR A 30 -52.23 -12.95 -40.78
CA THR A 30 -50.87 -12.93 -41.35
C THR A 30 -50.75 -12.03 -42.57
N GLY A 31 -51.87 -11.60 -43.17
CA GLY A 31 -51.90 -10.78 -44.38
C GLY A 31 -51.64 -11.55 -45.68
N GLU A 32 -51.45 -12.87 -45.62
CA GLU A 32 -51.29 -13.71 -46.82
C GLU A 32 -52.64 -13.94 -47.50
N SER A 33 -52.76 -13.59 -48.78
CA SER A 33 -54.02 -13.64 -49.54
C SER A 33 -54.39 -15.04 -50.06
N LEU A 34 -53.48 -16.01 -50.00
CA LEU A 34 -53.73 -17.38 -50.46
C LEU A 34 -53.94 -18.32 -49.27
N PRO A 35 -54.94 -19.20 -49.32
CA PRO A 35 -55.21 -20.14 -48.25
C PRO A 35 -54.07 -21.15 -48.09
N GLN A 36 -53.55 -21.28 -46.87
CA GLN A 36 -52.40 -22.12 -46.56
C GLN A 36 -52.86 -23.55 -46.22
N SER A 37 -52.32 -24.53 -46.94
CA SER A 37 -52.62 -25.95 -46.68
C SER A 37 -51.97 -26.40 -45.38
N LYS A 38 -52.76 -26.97 -44.47
CA LYS A 38 -52.28 -27.52 -43.20
C LYS A 38 -52.29 -29.05 -43.28
N LYS A 39 -51.10 -29.64 -43.15
CA LYS A 39 -50.95 -31.10 -43.07
C LYS A 39 -51.07 -31.55 -41.61
N GLY A 40 -51.75 -32.67 -41.37
CA GLY A 40 -51.64 -33.39 -40.09
C GLY A 40 -50.18 -33.74 -39.81
N PHE A 41 -49.78 -33.71 -38.55
CA PHE A 41 -48.38 -33.85 -38.15
C PHE A 41 -47.79 -35.17 -38.69
N TYR A 42 -46.59 -35.09 -39.25
CA TYR A 42 -45.77 -36.24 -39.60
C TYR A 42 -45.56 -37.15 -38.37
N PRO A 43 -45.37 -38.47 -38.55
CA PRO A 43 -45.02 -39.35 -37.46
C PRO A 43 -43.80 -38.80 -36.70
N ARG A 44 -43.82 -38.94 -35.37
CA ARG A 44 -42.78 -38.47 -34.46
C ARG A 44 -41.46 -39.16 -34.81
N PHE A 45 -40.60 -38.52 -35.59
CA PHE A 45 -39.26 -39.02 -35.89
C PHE A 45 -38.42 -38.99 -34.60
N HIS A 46 -38.18 -40.17 -34.02
CA HIS A 46 -37.16 -40.36 -33.00
C HIS A 46 -35.78 -40.32 -33.68
N TYR A 47 -35.14 -39.15 -33.66
CA TYR A 47 -33.75 -39.02 -34.10
C TYR A 47 -32.81 -39.56 -33.01
N SER A 48 -32.01 -40.58 -33.33
CA SER A 48 -31.06 -41.20 -32.38
C SER A 48 -30.03 -40.21 -31.81
N TYR A 49 -29.66 -39.15 -32.53
CA TYR A 49 -28.68 -38.15 -32.08
C TYR A 49 -29.15 -37.31 -30.88
N ARG A 50 -30.45 -37.32 -30.54
CA ARG A 50 -30.94 -36.59 -29.35
C ARG A 50 -30.35 -37.14 -28.07
N ARG A 51 -30.14 -38.46 -27.95
CA ARG A 51 -29.51 -39.05 -26.76
C ARG A 51 -28.07 -38.58 -26.59
N ASP A 52 -27.32 -38.51 -27.68
CA ASP A 52 -25.93 -38.07 -27.64
C ASP A 52 -25.84 -36.56 -27.31
N LEU A 53 -26.74 -35.75 -27.85
CA LEU A 53 -26.84 -34.33 -27.49
C LEU A 53 -27.29 -34.11 -26.04
N ASP A 54 -28.24 -34.89 -25.53
CA ASP A 54 -28.70 -34.82 -24.15
C ASP A 54 -27.58 -35.23 -23.17
N ASN A 55 -26.78 -36.24 -23.54
CA ASN A 55 -25.59 -36.64 -22.77
C ASN A 55 -24.52 -35.54 -22.75
N ILE A 56 -24.24 -34.92 -23.89
CA ILE A 56 -23.30 -33.79 -23.99
C ILE A 56 -23.80 -32.60 -23.16
N LEU A 57 -25.11 -32.30 -23.20
CA LEU A 57 -25.73 -31.23 -22.42
C LEU A 57 -25.61 -31.48 -20.91
N MET A 58 -25.79 -32.72 -20.46
CA MET A 58 -25.60 -33.09 -19.05
C MET A 58 -24.16 -32.88 -18.58
N ILE A 59 -23.17 -33.23 -19.41
CA ILE A 59 -21.75 -32.98 -19.10
C ILE A 59 -21.45 -31.47 -19.08
N LEU A 60 -22.04 -30.69 -20.00
CA LEU A 60 -21.88 -29.23 -20.03
C LEU A 60 -22.47 -28.55 -18.79
N ILE A 61 -23.69 -28.92 -18.39
CA ILE A 61 -24.35 -28.36 -17.20
C ILE A 61 -23.61 -28.77 -15.92
N GLY A 62 -23.20 -30.05 -15.81
CA GLY A 62 -22.45 -30.53 -14.65
C GLY A 62 -21.01 -30.05 -14.59
N GLY A 63 -20.38 -29.80 -15.74
CA GLY A 63 -18.97 -29.42 -15.86
C GLY A 63 -18.72 -27.91 -15.76
N THR A 64 -19.74 -27.07 -15.88
CA THR A 64 -19.57 -25.60 -15.80
C THR A 64 -19.61 -25.15 -14.34
N PRO A 65 -18.48 -24.68 -13.76
CA PRO A 65 -18.43 -24.34 -12.35
C PRO A 65 -18.96 -22.92 -12.08
N ILE A 66 -20.27 -22.73 -12.23
CA ILE A 66 -20.94 -21.41 -12.11
C ILE A 66 -20.75 -20.81 -10.69
N ALA A 67 -20.59 -21.66 -9.67
CA ALA A 67 -20.47 -21.22 -8.28
C ALA A 67 -19.04 -20.76 -7.87
N ILE A 68 -17.98 -21.18 -8.57
CA ILE A 68 -16.59 -20.91 -8.15
C ILE A 68 -16.31 -19.40 -8.03
N PRO A 69 -16.68 -18.54 -9.00
CA PRO A 69 -16.43 -17.10 -8.89
C PRO A 69 -17.14 -16.45 -7.70
N THR A 70 -18.37 -16.89 -7.40
CA THR A 70 -19.15 -16.38 -6.26
C THR A 70 -18.53 -16.79 -4.94
N VAL A 71 -18.14 -18.07 -4.81
CA VAL A 71 -17.50 -18.60 -3.58
C VAL A 71 -16.18 -17.89 -3.31
N LEU A 72 -15.35 -17.69 -4.34
CA LEU A 72 -14.09 -16.97 -4.20
C LEU A 72 -14.32 -15.53 -3.72
N SER A 73 -15.26 -14.82 -4.33
CA SER A 73 -15.58 -13.43 -3.98
C SER A 73 -16.04 -13.29 -2.53
N VAL A 74 -16.94 -14.17 -2.06
CA VAL A 74 -17.40 -14.18 -0.67
C VAL A 74 -16.27 -14.53 0.29
N THR A 75 -15.42 -15.51 -0.06
CA THR A 75 -14.28 -15.92 0.77
C THR A 75 -13.26 -14.78 0.95
N LEU A 76 -12.92 -14.08 -0.13
CA LEU A 76 -12.02 -12.92 -0.08
C LEU A 76 -12.64 -11.76 0.71
N ALA A 77 -13.94 -11.52 0.58
CA ALA A 77 -14.63 -10.48 1.35
C ALA A 77 -14.63 -10.76 2.86
N VAL A 78 -14.90 -12.02 3.26
CA VAL A 78 -14.83 -12.45 4.66
C VAL A 78 -13.39 -12.35 5.17
N GLY A 79 -12.40 -12.76 4.37
CA GLY A 79 -10.98 -12.63 4.70
C GLY A 79 -10.56 -11.17 4.93
N ALA A 80 -10.99 -10.26 4.04
CA ALA A 80 -10.76 -8.82 4.20
C ALA A 80 -11.40 -8.26 5.47
N GLN A 81 -12.62 -8.69 5.81
CA GLN A 81 -13.29 -8.31 7.06
C GLN A 81 -12.53 -8.82 8.30
N GLN A 82 -11.98 -10.03 8.25
CA GLN A 82 -11.18 -10.59 9.35
C GLN A 82 -9.87 -9.84 9.53
N LEU A 83 -9.19 -9.46 8.44
CA LEU A 83 -7.99 -8.62 8.49
C LEU A 83 -8.28 -7.23 9.09
N ALA A 84 -9.45 -6.65 8.78
CA ALA A 84 -9.85 -5.37 9.35
C ALA A 84 -10.01 -5.43 10.89
N LYS A 85 -10.43 -6.57 11.46
CA LYS A 85 -10.47 -6.78 12.92
C LYS A 85 -9.08 -6.74 13.56
N HIS A 86 -8.04 -7.08 12.79
CA HIS A 86 -6.64 -7.00 13.19
C HIS A 86 -5.96 -5.69 12.76
N MET A 87 -6.74 -4.62 12.52
CA MET A 87 -6.25 -3.30 12.13
C MET A 87 -5.53 -3.26 10.76
N ALA A 88 -5.70 -4.28 9.92
CA ALA A 88 -5.20 -4.32 8.55
C ALA A 88 -6.35 -4.02 7.58
N ILE A 89 -6.38 -2.78 7.06
CA ILE A 89 -7.44 -2.32 6.15
C ILE A 89 -7.10 -2.76 4.72
N VAL A 90 -7.96 -3.59 4.14
CA VAL A 90 -7.84 -4.06 2.76
C VAL A 90 -8.81 -3.28 1.88
N THR A 91 -8.31 -2.50 0.92
CA THR A 91 -9.13 -1.70 -0.01
C THR A 91 -9.52 -2.46 -1.28
N ARG A 92 -8.78 -3.54 -1.61
CA ARG A 92 -9.01 -4.39 -2.77
C ARG A 92 -9.07 -5.84 -2.31
N ASN A 93 -10.18 -6.54 -2.54
CA ASN A 93 -10.33 -7.94 -2.11
C ASN A 93 -9.27 -8.87 -2.74
N THR A 94 -8.79 -8.55 -3.95
CA THR A 94 -7.71 -9.29 -4.62
C THR A 94 -6.37 -9.16 -3.89
N ALA A 95 -6.17 -8.11 -3.09
CA ALA A 95 -4.93 -7.94 -2.33
C ALA A 95 -4.76 -9.02 -1.25
N VAL A 96 -5.85 -9.64 -0.77
CA VAL A 96 -5.77 -10.76 0.18
C VAL A 96 -5.08 -11.96 -0.46
N GLU A 97 -5.39 -12.25 -1.72
CA GLU A 97 -4.77 -13.33 -2.49
C GLU A 97 -3.32 -12.99 -2.85
N GLU A 98 -3.07 -11.76 -3.32
CA GLU A 98 -1.71 -11.30 -3.63
C GLU A 98 -0.80 -11.37 -2.40
N LEU A 99 -1.30 -10.99 -1.22
CA LEU A 99 -0.57 -11.03 0.04
C LEU A 99 -0.21 -12.46 0.48
N ALA A 100 -1.05 -13.45 0.16
CA ALA A 100 -0.75 -14.85 0.43
C ALA A 100 0.43 -15.37 -0.42
N GLY A 101 0.67 -14.78 -1.59
CA GLY A 101 1.80 -15.11 -2.47
C GLY A 101 3.09 -14.32 -2.22
N VAL A 102 3.11 -13.41 -1.23
CA VAL A 102 4.27 -12.54 -0.97
C VAL A 102 5.44 -13.36 -0.45
N THR A 103 6.57 -13.31 -1.16
CA THR A 103 7.84 -13.94 -0.75
C THR A 103 8.88 -12.94 -0.26
N ILE A 104 8.74 -11.65 -0.63
CA ILE A 104 9.65 -10.57 -0.22
C ILE A 104 8.81 -9.41 0.29
N LEU A 105 9.05 -9.00 1.53
CA LEU A 105 8.42 -7.83 2.15
C LEU A 105 9.44 -6.69 2.23
N CYS A 106 9.28 -5.66 1.41
CA CYS A 106 10.07 -4.44 1.51
C CYS A 106 9.39 -3.49 2.50
N SER A 107 10.02 -3.25 3.64
CA SER A 107 9.50 -2.40 4.70
C SER A 107 10.33 -1.13 4.83
N ASP A 108 9.68 0.02 4.94
CA ASP A 108 10.36 1.29 5.20
C ASP A 108 10.74 1.39 6.67
N LYS A 109 11.98 1.80 6.93
CA LYS A 109 12.50 1.96 8.29
C LYS A 109 11.69 2.97 9.09
N THR A 110 11.49 4.18 8.55
CA THR A 110 11.12 5.35 9.35
C THR A 110 9.65 5.33 9.78
N VAL A 111 8.78 4.71 8.98
CA VAL A 111 7.33 4.66 9.23
C VAL A 111 6.86 3.30 9.74
N THR A 112 7.57 2.20 9.42
CA THR A 112 7.13 0.84 9.76
C THR A 112 7.97 0.19 10.85
N LEU A 113 9.31 0.22 10.73
CA LEU A 113 10.25 -0.48 11.65
C LEU A 113 10.84 0.42 12.74
N ALA A 114 10.38 1.66 12.83
CA ALA A 114 10.80 2.59 13.87
C ALA A 114 9.56 3.13 14.55
N THR A 115 9.70 3.39 15.85
CA THR A 115 8.73 4.26 16.51
C THR A 115 8.91 5.64 15.87
N ASN A 116 7.85 6.27 15.37
CA ASN A 116 7.90 7.64 14.83
C ASN A 116 8.12 8.70 15.95
N LYS A 117 8.84 8.30 17.00
CA LYS A 117 9.33 9.05 18.14
C LYS A 117 10.84 8.98 18.07
N LEU A 118 11.45 10.08 17.63
CA LEU A 118 12.88 10.20 17.63
C LEU A 118 13.38 10.45 19.06
N THR A 119 14.60 10.01 19.35
CA THR A 119 15.28 10.21 20.63
C THR A 119 16.66 10.81 20.39
N ILE A 120 17.10 11.64 21.34
CA ILE A 120 18.43 12.26 21.34
C ILE A 120 19.19 11.69 22.52
N ASP A 121 20.41 11.24 22.25
CA ASP A 121 21.35 10.90 23.31
C ASP A 121 22.06 12.17 23.78
N LYS A 122 21.83 12.59 25.03
CA LYS A 122 22.45 13.78 25.61
C LYS A 122 23.97 13.64 25.74
N GLY A 123 24.50 12.41 25.78
CA GLY A 123 25.93 12.15 25.88
C GLY A 123 26.72 12.33 24.58
N LEU A 124 26.02 12.33 23.43
CA LEU A 124 26.65 12.41 22.09
C LEU A 124 26.46 13.79 21.44
N VAL A 125 26.09 14.80 22.22
CA VAL A 125 25.89 16.17 21.73
C VAL A 125 27.23 16.90 21.76
N GLU A 126 27.74 17.22 20.58
CA GLU A 126 28.98 17.98 20.40
C GLU A 126 28.67 19.45 20.07
N THR A 127 29.34 20.37 20.76
CA THR A 127 29.18 21.83 20.56
C THR A 127 30.51 22.43 20.11
N TYR A 128 30.49 23.20 19.02
CA TYR A 128 31.69 23.73 18.37
C TYR A 128 31.87 25.26 18.56
N GLY A 129 30.88 25.95 19.12
CA GLY A 129 30.95 27.40 19.39
C GLY A 129 31.49 27.75 20.78
N PRO A 130 31.70 29.04 21.10
CA PRO A 130 32.20 29.53 22.39
C PRO A 130 31.28 29.29 23.60
N CYS A 131 30.17 28.56 23.39
CA CYS A 131 29.27 28.09 24.43
C CYS A 131 29.63 26.66 24.83
N SER A 132 30.48 26.52 25.85
CA SER A 132 30.81 25.24 26.50
C SER A 132 29.61 24.64 27.26
N PRO A 133 29.48 23.29 27.37
CA PRO A 133 28.40 22.64 28.13
C PRO A 133 28.69 22.70 29.65
N PRO A 134 27.68 22.71 30.56
CA PRO A 134 26.36 22.08 30.43
C PRO A 134 25.12 22.95 30.79
N ARG A 135 25.25 24.26 31.07
CA ARG A 135 24.16 25.05 31.68
C ARG A 135 23.35 25.95 30.74
N ARG A 136 23.80 26.12 29.51
CA ARG A 136 23.14 26.99 28.54
C ARG A 136 23.01 26.21 27.23
N TYR A 137 21.85 25.59 27.05
CA TYR A 137 21.31 25.15 25.76
C TYR A 137 20.46 26.26 25.09
N PRO A 138 20.80 27.58 25.05
CA PRO A 138 19.88 28.57 24.52
C PRO A 138 19.71 28.43 23.01
N SER A 139 20.71 27.93 22.29
CA SER A 139 20.71 27.87 20.83
C SER A 139 19.95 26.67 20.24
N THR A 140 19.93 25.51 20.91
CA THR A 140 19.11 24.35 20.51
C THR A 140 17.63 24.48 20.91
N ARG A 141 17.27 25.43 21.79
CA ARG A 141 15.87 25.72 22.19
C ARG A 141 14.98 26.18 21.03
N LEU A 142 15.58 26.68 19.97
CA LEU A 142 14.94 27.69 19.13
C LEU A 142 14.39 27.16 17.80
N CYS A 143 14.93 26.10 17.23
CA CYS A 143 14.76 25.80 15.81
C CYS A 143 13.41 25.22 15.34
N LEU A 144 12.37 25.14 16.19
CA LEU A 144 11.12 24.44 15.81
C LEU A 144 9.86 25.26 16.16
N PRO A 145 9.05 25.66 15.15
CA PRO A 145 7.74 26.26 15.39
C PRO A 145 6.76 25.28 16.01
N CYS A 146 5.69 25.83 16.61
CA CYS A 146 4.67 25.02 17.28
C CYS A 146 3.63 24.38 16.36
N ARG A 147 3.78 24.42 15.03
CA ARG A 147 2.72 24.02 14.11
C ARG A 147 3.11 23.12 12.95
N GLU A 148 4.37 22.70 12.83
CA GLU A 148 4.74 21.72 11.80
C GLU A 148 4.48 20.27 12.28
N PRO A 149 3.77 19.46 11.48
CA PRO A 149 3.65 18.03 11.72
C PRO A 149 4.96 17.34 11.36
N GLY A 150 5.77 16.98 12.37
CA GLY A 150 7.02 16.24 12.17
C GLY A 150 7.56 15.64 13.47
N CYS A 151 8.16 14.44 13.39
CA CYS A 151 8.63 13.67 14.54
C CYS A 151 9.88 14.24 15.23
N HIS A 152 10.61 15.15 14.58
CA HIS A 152 11.79 15.82 15.15
C HIS A 152 11.44 16.77 16.30
N ARG A 153 10.23 17.34 16.32
CA ARG A 153 9.83 18.36 17.30
C ARG A 153 9.66 17.81 18.72
N PRO A 154 8.81 16.79 18.97
CA PRO A 154 8.63 16.26 20.32
C PRO A 154 9.93 15.73 20.90
N CYS A 155 10.82 15.22 20.06
CA CYS A 155 12.15 14.74 20.45
C CYS A 155 13.01 15.87 21.05
N VAL A 156 13.21 16.96 20.30
CA VAL A 156 14.06 18.08 20.76
C VAL A 156 13.43 18.78 21.96
N VAL A 157 12.12 19.06 21.92
CA VAL A 157 11.44 19.72 23.05
C VAL A 157 11.39 18.81 24.28
N GLY A 158 11.23 17.51 24.11
CA GLY A 158 11.21 16.52 25.19
C GLY A 158 12.56 16.28 25.85
N THR A 159 13.68 16.72 25.23
CA THR A 159 14.99 16.71 25.92
C THR A 159 15.15 17.83 26.94
N LEU A 160 14.35 18.89 26.85
CA LEU A 160 14.34 19.98 27.82
C LEU A 160 13.55 19.56 29.05
N ASP A 161 14.06 19.91 30.23
CA ASP A 161 13.37 19.62 31.50
C ASP A 161 12.02 20.35 31.59
N ASP A 162 11.92 21.53 30.96
CA ASP A 162 10.70 22.34 30.87
C ASP A 162 10.45 22.82 29.43
N PRO A 163 9.31 22.49 28.79
CA PRO A 163 9.01 22.89 27.42
C PRO A 163 8.74 24.40 27.28
N THR A 164 8.39 25.09 28.38
CA THR A 164 8.17 26.54 28.42
C THR A 164 9.47 27.33 28.32
N ARG A 165 10.59 26.77 28.80
CA ARG A 165 11.93 27.38 28.69
C ARG A 165 12.44 27.49 27.27
N ALA A 166 11.88 26.71 26.33
CA ALA A 166 12.21 26.81 24.91
C ALA A 166 11.88 28.21 24.33
N ARG A 167 10.94 28.94 24.94
CA ARG A 167 10.39 30.21 24.40
C ARG A 167 10.53 31.42 25.31
N ALA A 168 11.08 31.25 26.51
CA ALA A 168 11.25 32.36 27.42
C ALA A 168 12.25 33.39 26.85
N GLY A 169 11.83 34.66 26.73
CA GLY A 169 12.69 35.78 26.35
C GLY A 169 12.94 35.94 24.85
N ILE A 170 12.07 35.40 23.99
CA ILE A 170 12.25 35.39 22.53
C ILE A 170 10.98 35.84 21.80
N GLN A 171 11.12 36.83 20.92
CA GLN A 171 10.08 37.26 19.99
C GLN A 171 10.37 36.71 18.58
N LEU A 172 9.54 35.80 18.08
CA LEU A 172 9.66 35.25 16.72
C LEU A 172 9.22 36.30 15.69
N LEU A 173 10.04 36.52 14.65
CA LEU A 173 9.75 37.49 13.59
C LEU A 173 9.43 36.82 12.26
N ASP A 174 10.27 35.88 11.84
CA ASP A 174 10.13 35.18 10.57
C ASP A 174 10.45 33.69 10.71
N PHE A 175 9.75 32.87 9.93
CA PHE A 175 9.86 31.43 9.94
C PHE A 175 9.81 30.84 8.54
N LYS A 176 10.87 30.13 8.15
CA LYS A 176 10.95 29.37 6.91
C LYS A 176 10.77 27.87 7.20
N PRO A 177 9.65 27.26 6.77
CA PRO A 177 9.35 25.85 7.01
C PRO A 177 10.28 24.89 6.26
N PHE A 178 10.30 23.63 6.70
CA PHE A 178 11.04 22.58 6.01
C PHE A 178 10.51 22.38 4.58
N ASN A 179 11.40 22.47 3.61
CA ASN A 179 11.13 22.12 2.22
C ASN A 179 12.01 20.92 1.82
N PRO A 180 11.47 19.80 1.28
CA PRO A 180 12.26 18.63 0.88
C PRO A 180 13.37 18.94 -0.14
N ILE A 181 13.23 20.00 -0.93
CA ILE A 181 14.23 20.43 -1.92
C ILE A 181 15.37 21.17 -1.23
N ASP A 182 15.05 22.21 -0.46
CA ASP A 182 16.05 23.05 0.19
C ASP A 182 16.73 22.29 1.33
N LYS A 183 15.94 21.56 2.13
CA LYS A 183 16.26 20.79 3.35
C LYS A 183 16.40 21.55 4.69
N PRO A 184 16.86 22.81 4.81
CA PRO A 184 16.95 23.46 6.10
C PRO A 184 15.61 24.07 6.53
N THR A 185 15.49 24.25 7.84
CA THR A 185 14.43 25.01 8.50
C THR A 185 15.08 26.21 9.18
N GLU A 186 14.58 27.41 8.92
CA GLU A 186 15.19 28.66 9.42
C GLU A 186 14.20 29.47 10.25
N ILE A 187 14.71 30.11 11.29
CA ILE A 187 13.95 31.02 12.14
C ILE A 187 14.74 32.30 12.39
N THR A 188 14.07 33.44 12.29
CA THR A 188 14.61 34.73 12.69
C THR A 188 13.83 35.23 13.91
N TYR A 189 14.56 35.57 14.98
CA TYR A 189 13.97 36.02 16.23
C TYR A 189 14.74 37.20 16.84
N ARG A 190 14.05 37.94 17.70
CA ARG A 190 14.63 38.98 18.54
C ARG A 190 14.72 38.45 19.96
N GLU A 191 15.92 38.55 20.54
CA GLU A 191 16.17 38.18 21.93
C GLU A 191 15.80 39.36 22.84
N GLU A 192 14.92 39.15 23.82
CA GLU A 192 14.43 40.22 24.71
C GLU A 192 15.52 40.77 25.64
N SER A 193 16.50 39.94 26.01
CA SER A 193 17.59 40.34 26.91
C SER A 193 18.65 41.21 26.25
N SER A 194 18.90 41.03 24.96
CA SER A 194 19.97 41.72 24.23
C SER A 194 19.45 42.71 23.18
N GLY A 195 18.16 42.63 22.81
CA GLY A 195 17.57 43.40 21.72
C GLY A 195 18.10 43.03 20.34
N LYS A 196 19.03 42.08 20.23
CA LYS A 196 19.67 41.69 18.97
C LYS A 196 18.79 40.74 18.16
N LEU A 197 18.85 40.90 16.84
CA LEU A 197 18.30 39.98 15.87
C LEU A 197 19.25 38.80 15.69
N LYS A 198 18.72 37.59 15.78
CA LYS A 198 19.44 36.34 15.56
C LYS A 198 18.68 35.46 14.58
N ARG A 199 19.43 34.76 13.74
CA ARG A 199 18.90 33.74 12.82
C ARG A 199 19.52 32.40 13.13
N VAL A 200 18.71 31.36 13.17
CA VAL A 200 19.17 29.99 13.45
C VAL A 200 18.59 29.06 12.40
N THR A 201 19.40 28.11 11.93
CA THR A 201 19.04 27.12 10.93
C THR A 201 19.26 25.70 11.45
N LYS A 202 18.45 24.75 10.99
CA LYS A 202 18.59 23.31 11.25
C LYS A 202 18.49 22.54 9.93
N GLY A 203 19.33 21.52 9.74
CA GLY A 203 19.25 20.63 8.58
C GLY A 203 20.22 20.97 7.44
N MET A 204 21.19 21.85 7.69
CA MET A 204 22.28 22.10 6.74
C MET A 204 23.19 20.87 6.69
N THR A 205 23.34 20.25 5.51
CA THR A 205 24.14 19.03 5.32
C THR A 205 25.53 19.33 4.77
N GLU A 206 25.70 20.48 4.11
CA GLU A 206 26.97 20.92 3.53
C GLU A 206 27.38 22.23 4.20
N LEU A 207 28.43 22.17 5.00
CA LEU A 207 29.16 23.33 5.47
C LEU A 207 30.46 23.36 4.65
N ASP A 208 30.70 24.43 3.91
CA ASP A 208 31.98 24.61 3.22
C ASP A 208 33.08 24.66 4.30
N HIS A 209 33.85 23.57 4.39
CA HIS A 209 34.79 23.31 5.47
C HIS A 209 36.02 24.24 5.47
N ASP A 210 36.18 25.07 4.44
CA ASP A 210 37.43 25.79 4.17
C ASP A 210 37.34 27.32 4.36
N ASN A 211 36.21 27.88 4.79
CA ASN A 211 36.08 29.33 4.97
C ASN A 211 35.28 29.70 6.23
N PHE A 212 35.97 29.75 7.37
CA PHE A 212 35.41 30.29 8.62
C PHE A 212 35.31 31.83 8.63
N GLU A 213 35.94 32.50 7.66
CA GLU A 213 35.94 33.97 7.50
C GLU A 213 35.63 34.44 6.06
N GLY A 214 35.18 33.55 5.18
CA GLY A 214 34.72 33.93 3.84
C GLY A 214 33.28 34.46 3.84
N GLU A 215 32.92 35.31 2.88
CA GLU A 215 31.52 35.69 2.62
C GLU A 215 30.70 34.46 2.17
N GLY A 216 30.29 33.65 3.14
CA GLY A 216 29.44 32.48 2.97
C GLY A 216 28.32 32.49 4.01
N ASN A 217 27.10 32.85 3.58
CA ASN A 217 25.80 32.79 4.26
C ASN A 217 25.64 33.35 5.70
N GLY A 218 26.70 33.78 6.40
CA GLY A 218 26.61 34.44 7.71
C GLY A 218 26.18 33.56 8.88
N PHE A 219 26.41 32.24 8.82
CA PHE A 219 26.04 31.29 9.88
C PHE A 219 27.27 30.65 10.54
N GLU A 220 27.25 30.53 11.87
CA GLU A 220 28.25 29.85 12.69
C GLU A 220 27.73 28.46 13.12
N LEU A 221 28.55 27.41 13.00
CA LEU A 221 28.19 26.07 13.48
C LEU A 221 28.23 26.03 15.02
N ILE A 222 27.06 25.93 15.62
CA ILE A 222 26.93 25.91 17.09
C ILE A 222 27.17 24.50 17.66
N GLY A 223 26.68 23.46 16.98
CA GLY A 223 26.75 22.09 17.48
C GLY A 223 26.01 21.08 16.59
N LEU A 224 26.30 19.80 16.82
CA LEU A 224 25.72 18.66 16.15
C LEU A 224 24.88 17.84 17.14
N LEU A 225 23.66 17.50 16.72
CA LEU A 225 22.73 16.72 17.52
C LEU A 225 22.48 15.38 16.85
N ALA A 226 22.92 14.30 17.48
CA ALA A 226 22.62 12.96 17.02
C ALA A 226 21.16 12.61 17.38
N ILE A 227 20.36 12.39 16.35
CA ILE A 227 18.97 11.96 16.49
C ILE A 227 18.87 10.52 15.96
N PHE A 228 18.29 9.62 16.75
CA PHE A 228 18.05 8.25 16.32
C PHE A 228 16.58 7.85 16.55
N GLY A 229 16.07 6.99 15.68
CA GLY A 229 14.76 6.35 15.83
C GLY A 229 14.93 4.93 16.37
N PRO A 230 14.50 4.62 17.61
CA PRO A 230 14.58 3.26 18.12
C PRO A 230 13.59 2.35 17.38
N PRO A 231 13.99 1.09 17.10
CA PRO A 231 13.05 0.09 16.60
C PRO A 231 11.95 -0.16 17.63
N ARG A 232 10.77 -0.60 17.19
CA ARG A 232 9.71 -1.01 18.12
C ARG A 232 10.10 -2.32 18.79
N GLU A 233 9.58 -2.53 19.99
CA GLU A 233 9.86 -3.74 20.78
C GLU A 233 9.41 -5.01 20.05
N ASP A 234 8.29 -4.93 19.31
CA ASP A 234 7.69 -6.05 18.57
C ASP A 234 8.32 -6.28 17.18
N ASP A 235 9.10 -5.34 16.65
CA ASP A 235 9.56 -5.39 15.25
C ASP A 235 10.44 -6.61 15.00
N LYS A 236 11.28 -6.97 15.98
CA LYS A 236 12.12 -8.16 15.88
C LYS A 236 11.27 -9.43 15.78
N GLN A 237 10.26 -9.56 16.65
CA GLN A 237 9.38 -10.73 16.66
C GLN A 237 8.53 -10.81 15.38
N ALA A 238 8.02 -9.67 14.90
CA ALA A 238 7.26 -9.60 13.65
C ALA A 238 8.12 -10.04 12.44
N ILE A 239 9.37 -9.59 12.40
CA ILE A 239 10.35 -9.97 11.38
C ILE A 239 10.69 -11.46 11.46
N ASP A 240 10.86 -12.01 12.66
CA ASP A 240 11.15 -13.43 12.89
C ASP A 240 9.96 -14.31 12.46
N ASN A 241 8.74 -13.91 12.82
CA ASN A 241 7.50 -14.56 12.40
C ASN A 241 7.34 -14.55 10.87
N ALA A 242 7.60 -13.41 10.22
CA ALA A 242 7.55 -13.32 8.75
C ALA A 242 8.58 -14.26 8.10
N THR A 243 9.77 -14.37 8.70
CA THR A 243 10.82 -15.26 8.20
C THR A 243 10.46 -16.73 8.39
N ALA A 244 9.81 -17.08 9.50
CA ALA A 244 9.27 -18.42 9.74
C ALA A 244 8.19 -18.81 8.73
N LEU A 245 7.42 -17.84 8.23
CA LEU A 245 6.44 -18.02 7.14
C LEU A 245 7.09 -18.03 5.73
N GLY A 246 8.42 -17.96 5.64
CA GLY A 246 9.15 -17.95 4.36
C GLY A 246 9.21 -16.59 3.66
N VAL A 247 8.75 -15.51 4.31
CA VAL A 247 8.77 -14.14 3.77
C VAL A 247 10.09 -13.45 4.10
N LYS A 248 10.85 -13.08 3.07
CA LYS A 248 12.12 -12.36 3.21
C LYS A 248 11.86 -10.86 3.42
N VAL A 249 12.05 -10.40 4.65
CA VAL A 249 11.94 -8.96 4.97
C VAL A 249 13.21 -8.20 4.58
N LYS A 250 13.07 -7.17 3.75
CA LYS A 250 14.13 -6.23 3.34
C LYS A 250 13.79 -4.82 3.80
N MET A 251 14.76 -4.14 4.41
CA MET A 251 14.63 -2.74 4.81
C MET A 251 14.95 -1.83 3.63
N VAL A 252 14.10 -0.83 3.40
CA VAL A 252 14.36 0.30 2.50
C VAL A 252 14.38 1.56 3.36
N THR A 253 15.35 2.44 3.15
CA THR A 253 15.47 3.69 3.93
C THR A 253 16.16 4.77 3.12
N GLY A 254 15.78 6.02 3.38
CA GLY A 254 16.49 7.21 2.88
C GLY A 254 17.69 7.61 3.74
N ASP A 255 17.92 6.93 4.87
CA ASP A 255 19.07 7.19 5.73
C ASP A 255 20.39 6.82 5.04
N GLN A 256 21.49 7.42 5.50
CA GLN A 256 22.82 7.01 5.09
C GLN A 256 23.10 5.53 5.45
N LEU A 257 23.92 4.87 4.63
CA LEU A 257 24.21 3.44 4.73
C LEU A 257 24.70 3.01 6.13
N ALA A 258 25.50 3.85 6.80
CA ALA A 258 26.01 3.56 8.14
C ALA A 258 24.88 3.43 9.17
N ILE A 259 23.91 4.35 9.12
CA ILE A 259 22.74 4.36 10.01
C ILE A 259 21.84 3.16 9.71
N ALA A 260 21.66 2.84 8.42
CA ALA A 260 20.88 1.70 7.98
C ALA A 260 21.47 0.38 8.54
N LYS A 261 22.79 0.16 8.37
CA LYS A 261 23.48 -1.04 8.88
C LYS A 261 23.36 -1.18 10.40
N GLU A 262 23.57 -0.10 11.14
CA GLU A 262 23.42 -0.13 12.61
C GLU A 262 21.99 -0.49 13.03
N THR A 263 20.99 0.04 12.33
CA THR A 263 19.58 -0.34 12.56
C THR A 263 19.35 -1.82 12.24
N GLY A 264 19.94 -2.31 11.14
CA GLY A 264 19.90 -3.71 10.74
C GLY A 264 20.49 -4.65 11.79
N ARG A 265 21.63 -4.29 12.39
CA ARG A 265 22.24 -5.06 13.50
C ARG A 265 21.32 -5.17 14.69
N ARG A 266 20.71 -4.07 15.11
CA ARG A 266 19.77 -4.04 16.25
C ARG A 266 18.53 -4.91 16.01
N LEU A 267 18.06 -4.98 14.76
CA LEU A 267 16.95 -5.84 14.33
C LEU A 267 17.37 -7.29 14.00
N GLY A 268 18.64 -7.67 14.19
CA GLY A 268 19.14 -9.02 13.91
C GLY A 268 19.27 -9.37 12.42
N ARG A 269 19.32 -8.38 11.53
CA ARG A 269 19.40 -8.54 10.06
C ARG A 269 20.82 -8.49 9.49
N GLY A 270 21.81 -8.16 10.33
CA GLY A 270 23.21 -8.02 9.92
C GLY A 270 23.46 -6.80 9.02
N ASP A 271 24.59 -6.82 8.30
CA ASP A 271 25.15 -5.64 7.62
C ASP A 271 24.99 -5.64 6.11
N HIS A 272 24.18 -6.56 5.57
CA HIS A 272 24.00 -6.77 4.13
C HIS A 272 23.07 -5.72 3.50
N MET A 273 23.43 -4.45 3.62
CA MET A 273 22.74 -3.30 3.03
C MET A 273 23.64 -2.64 2.00
N TYR A 274 23.03 -2.14 0.92
CA TYR A 274 23.73 -1.59 -0.24
C TYR A 274 23.14 -0.23 -0.61
N PRO A 275 23.97 0.72 -1.08
CA PRO A 275 23.47 1.98 -1.59
C PRO A 275 22.73 1.77 -2.92
N VAL A 276 21.67 2.54 -3.14
CA VAL A 276 20.76 2.43 -4.31
C VAL A 276 21.48 2.54 -5.66
N LYS A 277 22.62 3.26 -5.71
CA LYS A 277 23.42 3.45 -6.93
C LYS A 277 24.21 2.21 -7.38
N VAL A 278 24.10 1.07 -6.71
CA VAL A 278 24.85 -0.14 -7.08
C VAL A 278 23.89 -1.19 -7.64
N PRO A 279 23.61 -1.20 -8.96
CA PRO A 279 23.08 -2.39 -9.61
C PRO A 279 24.24 -3.37 -9.76
N ARG A 280 24.63 -4.03 -8.66
CA ARG A 280 25.32 -5.31 -8.80
C ARG A 280 24.22 -6.34 -8.96
N THR A 281 24.25 -7.00 -10.11
CA THR A 281 23.62 -8.26 -10.43
C THR A 281 24.07 -9.33 -9.42
N VAL A 282 23.69 -9.19 -8.15
CA VAL A 282 23.86 -10.21 -7.13
C VAL A 282 22.70 -11.16 -7.36
N LEU A 283 22.95 -12.07 -8.30
CA LEU A 283 22.40 -13.41 -8.32
C LEU A 283 22.05 -13.83 -6.89
N LEU A 284 20.77 -14.17 -6.70
CA LEU A 284 20.37 -15.15 -5.71
C LEU A 284 21.44 -16.26 -5.70
N PRO A 285 21.93 -16.73 -4.53
CA PRO A 285 22.84 -17.86 -4.53
C PRO A 285 22.17 -18.99 -5.31
N ALA A 286 22.79 -19.39 -6.42
CA ALA A 286 22.36 -20.55 -7.17
C ALA A 286 22.27 -21.70 -6.16
N ALA A 287 21.10 -22.33 -6.09
CA ALA A 287 20.94 -23.56 -5.34
C ALA A 287 22.06 -24.51 -5.78
N SER A 288 23.00 -24.78 -4.87
CA SER A 288 23.96 -25.86 -5.03
C SER A 288 23.24 -27.18 -4.78
N THR A 289 22.37 -27.56 -5.72
CA THR A 289 21.86 -28.91 -5.82
C THR A 289 23.01 -29.74 -6.38
N SER A 290 23.88 -30.21 -5.50
CA SER A 290 24.81 -31.31 -5.82
C SER A 290 23.98 -32.59 -5.90
N LEU A 291 23.35 -32.79 -7.06
CA LEU A 291 22.79 -34.07 -7.45
C LEU A 291 23.96 -34.97 -7.84
N SER A 292 24.66 -35.51 -6.84
CA SER A 292 25.63 -36.57 -7.04
C SER A 292 24.87 -37.89 -7.19
N MET A 293 24.67 -38.32 -8.44
CA MET A 293 24.39 -39.71 -8.76
C MET A 293 25.53 -40.59 -8.25
N ARG A 294 25.23 -41.39 -7.21
CA ARG A 294 25.70 -42.77 -7.03
C ARG A 294 24.60 -43.56 -6.36
#